data_AF-A0A8S3YZ47-F1
#
_entry.id   AF-A0A8S3YZ47-F1
#
_cell.length_a   1.000
_cell.length_b   1.000
_cell.length_c   1.000
_cell.angle_alpha   90.00
_cell.angle_beta   90.00
_cell.angle_gamma   90.00
#
_symmetry.space_group_name_H-M   'P 1'
#
loop_
_entity.id
_entity.type
_entity.pdbx_description
1 polymer ?
#
loop_
_entity_poly.entity_id
_entity_poly.type
_entity_poly.pdbx_seq_one_letter_code
_entity_poly.pdbx_strand_id
1 'polypeptide(L)'
;MQTDAELHVGDSFDDFSSLKWAVEMFEKSQKSNYWIRDCRTIEAAQKKGIKRTMKESLIYYNLTWACVKGGRSYDESIRSPRGDCGSCVKVAVSKDGQSLVVKDICTKHNHDTSQETFERLPKQKRLSTDNIQKITKVKREKKDKVLKNPARKIIQRNLVKKAGKVTKIKKFGSNNISGSKKYLARPRSLQDFVDNLRLNG
;
A
#
# COMPACT_ATOMS: atom_id res chain seq x y z
N MET A 1 34.22 2.43 7.58
CA MET A 1 33.34 3.37 6.85
C MET A 1 32.51 2.53 5.90
N GLN A 2 31.19 2.53 6.06
CA GLN A 2 30.26 1.71 5.29
C GLN A 2 30.22 2.24 3.86
N THR A 3 30.56 1.41 2.88
CA THR A 3 30.53 1.75 1.46
C THR A 3 29.07 1.89 1.02
N ASP A 4 28.71 3.07 0.53
CA ASP A 4 27.46 3.32 -0.17
C ASP A 4 27.35 2.32 -1.34
N ALA A 5 26.44 1.36 -1.22
CA ALA A 5 26.23 0.34 -2.25
C ALA A 5 25.56 1.01 -3.46
N GLU A 6 26.38 1.55 -4.36
CA GLU A 6 25.95 2.07 -5.65
C GLU A 6 25.53 0.88 -6.53
N LEU A 7 24.28 0.90 -6.97
CA LEU A 7 23.70 -0.14 -7.82
C LEU A 7 24.09 0.12 -9.27
N HIS A 8 24.69 -0.87 -9.94
CA HIS A 8 25.20 -0.75 -11.29
C HIS A 8 24.48 -1.68 -12.27
N VAL A 9 24.53 -1.32 -13.56
CA VAL A 9 24.07 -2.19 -14.64
C VAL A 9 25.02 -3.38 -14.74
N GLY A 10 24.47 -4.59 -14.72
CA GLY A 10 25.24 -5.84 -14.72
C GLY A 10 25.29 -6.54 -13.37
N ASP A 11 24.95 -5.86 -12.27
CA ASP A 11 24.92 -6.47 -10.94
C ASP A 11 23.96 -7.67 -10.91
N SER A 12 24.42 -8.76 -10.29
CA SER A 12 23.70 -10.02 -10.19
C SER A 12 23.38 -10.39 -8.75
N PHE A 13 22.16 -10.85 -8.51
CA PHE A 13 21.65 -11.22 -7.19
C PHE A 13 21.08 -12.63 -7.21
N ASP A 14 21.43 -13.46 -6.23
CA ASP A 14 21.01 -14.87 -6.16
C ASP A 14 19.59 -15.09 -5.62
N ASP A 15 19.01 -14.04 -5.01
CA ASP A 15 17.71 -14.05 -4.38
C ASP A 15 17.05 -12.67 -4.46
N PHE A 16 15.71 -12.67 -4.32
CA PHE A 16 14.94 -11.44 -4.37
C PHE A 16 15.19 -10.52 -3.16
N SER A 17 15.54 -11.06 -1.99
CA SER A 17 15.73 -10.26 -0.78
C SER A 17 16.98 -9.39 -0.87
N SER A 18 18.09 -9.95 -1.36
CA SER A 18 19.33 -9.22 -1.61
C SER A 18 19.13 -8.09 -2.62
N LEU A 19 18.45 -8.38 -3.73
CA LEU A 19 18.09 -7.36 -4.73
C LEU A 19 17.22 -6.26 -4.12
N LYS A 20 16.19 -6.62 -3.35
CA LYS A 20 15.30 -5.66 -2.72
C LYS A 20 16.07 -4.74 -1.77
N TRP A 21 16.98 -5.29 -0.97
CA TRP A 21 17.83 -4.52 -0.08
C TRP A 21 18.74 -3.55 -0.84
N ALA A 22 19.34 -3.99 -1.94
CA ALA A 22 20.17 -3.12 -2.79
C ALA A 22 19.35 -1.96 -3.38
N VAL A 23 18.13 -2.22 -3.84
CA VAL A 23 17.21 -1.17 -4.31
C VAL A 23 16.83 -0.21 -3.18
N GLU A 24 16.62 -0.69 -1.95
CA GLU A 24 16.34 0.18 -0.79
C GLU A 24 17.53 1.09 -0.43
N MET A 25 18.78 0.64 -0.65
CA MET A 25 19.96 1.51 -0.50
C MET A 25 20.04 2.53 -1.63
N PHE A 26 19.78 2.09 -2.87
CA PHE A 26 19.71 2.98 -4.03
C PHE A 26 18.66 4.08 -3.87
N GLU A 27 17.48 3.77 -3.32
CA GLU A 27 16.43 4.76 -3.00
C GLU A 27 16.93 5.86 -2.06
N LYS A 28 17.71 5.50 -1.03
CA LYS A 28 18.28 6.45 -0.07
C LYS A 28 19.33 7.33 -0.73
N SER A 29 20.20 6.74 -1.55
CA SER A 29 21.22 7.46 -2.31
C SER A 29 20.59 8.47 -3.28
N GLN A 30 19.58 8.05 -4.04
CA GLN A 30 18.85 8.91 -4.99
C GLN A 30 17.83 9.85 -4.31
N LYS A 31 17.63 9.74 -3.00
CA LYS A 31 16.63 10.50 -2.22
C LYS A 31 15.24 10.45 -2.87
N SER A 32 14.90 9.28 -3.40
CA SER A 32 13.65 9.05 -4.13
C SER A 32 13.11 7.67 -3.79
N ASN A 33 11.80 7.57 -3.58
CA ASN A 33 11.14 6.28 -3.42
C ASN A 33 10.86 5.65 -4.77
N TYR A 34 11.05 4.34 -4.86
CA TYR A 34 10.72 3.53 -6.02
C TYR A 34 9.59 2.56 -5.67
N TRP A 35 8.86 2.14 -6.69
CA TRP A 35 7.79 1.17 -6.59
C TRP A 35 7.85 0.23 -7.79
N ILE A 36 7.34 -0.99 -7.62
CA ILE A 36 7.26 -1.97 -8.71
C ILE A 36 6.17 -1.50 -9.69
N ARG A 37 6.60 -0.97 -10.84
CA ARG A 37 5.71 -0.47 -11.89
C ARG A 37 5.22 -1.62 -12.76
N ASP A 38 6.15 -2.44 -13.23
CA ASP A 38 5.87 -3.59 -14.08
C ASP A 38 6.61 -4.81 -13.52
N CYS A 39 5.95 -5.96 -13.51
CA CYS A 39 6.57 -7.22 -13.12
C CYS A 39 5.97 -8.38 -13.90
N ARG A 40 6.75 -9.45 -14.03
CA ARG A 40 6.28 -10.76 -14.44
C ARG A 40 6.87 -11.78 -13.51
N THR A 41 6.04 -12.61 -12.89
CA THR A 41 6.51 -13.73 -12.07
C THR A 41 7.07 -14.84 -12.94
N ILE A 42 7.91 -15.70 -12.38
CA ILE A 42 8.42 -16.89 -13.06
C ILE A 42 7.27 -17.79 -13.52
N GLU A 43 6.27 -18.02 -12.67
CA GLU A 43 5.07 -18.78 -13.01
C GLU A 43 4.31 -18.19 -14.20
N ALA A 44 4.11 -16.87 -14.22
CA ALA A 44 3.42 -16.19 -15.32
C ALA A 44 4.22 -16.28 -16.62
N ALA A 45 5.55 -16.26 -16.53
CA ALA A 45 6.43 -16.46 -17.67
C ALA A 45 6.36 -17.89 -18.22
N GLN A 46 6.33 -18.90 -17.33
CA GLN A 46 6.19 -20.31 -17.71
C GLN A 46 4.85 -20.58 -18.40
N LYS A 47 3.74 -20.01 -17.89
CA LYS A 47 2.41 -20.09 -18.53
C LYS A 47 2.39 -19.49 -19.94
N LYS A 48 3.30 -18.56 -20.26
CA LYS A 48 3.48 -17.98 -21.59
C LYS A 48 4.46 -18.75 -22.48
N GLY A 49 4.88 -19.95 -22.08
CA GLY A 49 5.70 -20.84 -22.89
C GLY A 49 7.21 -20.74 -22.64
N ILE A 50 7.65 -20.02 -21.60
CA ILE A 50 9.07 -20.01 -21.21
C ILE A 50 9.39 -21.32 -20.46
N LYS A 51 10.10 -22.25 -21.13
CA LYS A 51 10.37 -23.60 -20.62
C LYS A 51 11.66 -23.76 -19.81
N ARG A 52 12.46 -22.71 -19.66
CA ARG A 52 13.74 -22.79 -18.93
C ARG A 52 13.52 -22.95 -17.42
N THR A 53 14.36 -23.75 -16.79
CA THR A 53 14.41 -23.90 -15.33
C THR A 53 14.95 -22.61 -14.71
N MET A 54 14.26 -22.10 -13.70
CA MET A 54 14.63 -20.88 -12.99
C MET A 54 14.55 -21.14 -11.50
N LYS A 55 15.46 -20.53 -10.75
CA LYS A 55 15.52 -20.67 -9.29
C LYS A 55 14.28 -20.02 -8.66
N GLU A 56 13.57 -20.77 -7.83
CA GLU A 56 12.29 -20.34 -7.24
C GLU A 56 12.45 -19.13 -6.29
N SER A 57 13.63 -18.99 -5.66
CA SER A 57 13.96 -17.86 -4.78
C SER A 57 14.00 -16.50 -5.47
N LEU A 58 14.00 -16.45 -6.81
CA LEU A 58 14.02 -15.20 -7.57
C LEU A 58 12.61 -14.56 -7.69
N ILE A 59 11.53 -15.36 -7.60
CA ILE A 59 10.10 -14.96 -7.68
C ILE A 59 9.68 -14.34 -9.04
N TYR A 60 10.42 -13.34 -9.52
CA TYR A 60 10.15 -12.57 -10.72
C TYR A 60 11.05 -12.99 -11.88
N TYR A 61 10.49 -13.09 -13.07
CA TYR A 61 11.20 -13.23 -14.34
C TYR A 61 11.78 -11.90 -14.81
N ASN A 62 10.99 -10.84 -14.72
CA ASN A 62 11.42 -9.47 -14.97
C ASN A 62 10.69 -8.51 -14.03
N LEU A 63 11.33 -7.39 -13.77
CA LEU A 63 10.88 -6.42 -12.79
C LEU A 63 11.36 -5.03 -13.17
N THR A 64 10.49 -4.04 -13.06
CA THR A 64 10.83 -2.63 -13.24
C THR A 64 10.42 -1.87 -12.00
N TRP A 65 11.42 -1.37 -11.27
CA TRP A 65 11.22 -0.35 -10.27
C TRP A 65 11.25 1.01 -10.94
N ALA A 66 10.19 1.80 -10.77
CA ALA A 66 10.15 3.19 -11.23
C ALA A 66 10.08 4.11 -10.02
N CYS A 67 10.52 5.35 -10.17
CA CYS A 67 10.26 6.39 -9.19
C CYS A 67 8.74 6.47 -8.89
N VAL A 68 8.36 6.84 -7.67
CA VAL A 68 6.95 7.10 -7.29
C VAL A 68 6.28 8.13 -8.20
N LYS A 69 7.06 9.03 -8.81
CA LYS A 69 6.60 9.99 -9.82
C LYS A 69 6.66 9.48 -11.27
N GLY A 70 7.17 8.27 -11.48
CA GLY A 70 7.26 7.58 -12.77
C GLY A 70 6.02 6.74 -13.03
N GLY A 71 4.90 7.42 -13.31
CA GLY A 71 3.63 6.78 -13.64
C GLY A 71 3.61 6.15 -15.03
N ARG A 72 2.52 5.44 -15.34
CA ARG A 72 2.25 4.90 -16.67
C ARG A 72 1.06 5.66 -17.26
N SER A 73 1.32 6.39 -18.33
CA SER A 73 0.27 6.95 -19.19
C SER A 73 -0.03 5.92 -20.27
N TYR A 74 -1.30 5.56 -20.45
CA TYR A 74 -1.72 4.60 -21.48
C TYR A 74 -2.04 5.29 -22.81
N ASP A 75 -2.36 6.58 -22.72
CA ASP A 75 -2.66 7.48 -23.83
C ASP A 75 -2.16 8.88 -23.43
N GLU A 76 -1.83 9.72 -24.42
CA GLU A 76 -1.43 11.12 -24.23
C GLU A 76 -2.52 11.93 -23.52
N SER A 77 -3.79 11.56 -23.75
CA SER A 77 -4.96 12.16 -23.13
C SER A 77 -5.13 11.79 -21.65
N ILE A 78 -4.64 10.62 -21.22
CA ILE A 78 -4.78 10.10 -19.85
C ILE A 78 -3.40 10.04 -19.20
N ARG A 79 -2.98 11.19 -18.66
CA ARG A 79 -1.73 11.30 -17.90
C ARG A 79 -1.85 10.63 -16.54
N SER A 80 -0.81 9.89 -16.15
CA SER A 80 -0.76 9.30 -14.83
C SER A 80 -0.75 10.39 -13.74
N PRO A 81 -1.55 10.25 -12.66
CA PRO A 81 -1.51 11.18 -11.53
C PRO A 81 -0.17 11.16 -10.78
N ARG A 82 0.70 10.18 -11.08
CA ARG A 82 2.05 10.10 -10.54
C ARG A 82 3.04 11.00 -11.31
N GLY A 83 2.75 11.34 -12.57
CA GLY A 83 3.70 11.98 -13.49
C GLY A 83 4.37 10.98 -14.42
N ASP A 84 5.44 11.42 -15.07
CA ASP A 84 6.16 10.73 -16.15
C ASP A 84 7.67 10.65 -15.90
N CYS A 85 8.10 10.65 -14.64
CA CYS A 85 9.52 10.57 -14.28
C CYS A 85 10.19 9.33 -14.89
N GLY A 86 11.27 9.55 -15.67
CA GLY A 86 12.01 8.52 -16.38
C GLY A 86 12.95 7.66 -15.51
N SER A 87 13.16 8.05 -14.25
CA SER A 87 14.04 7.33 -13.33
C SER A 87 13.49 5.94 -12.99
N CYS A 88 14.26 4.89 -13.33
CA CYS A 88 13.86 3.50 -13.18
C CYS A 88 15.06 2.53 -13.10
N VAL A 89 14.84 1.38 -12.47
CA VAL A 89 15.75 0.23 -12.43
C VAL A 89 15.04 -0.97 -13.02
N LYS A 90 15.60 -1.55 -14.08
CA LYS A 90 15.06 -2.75 -14.75
C LYS A 90 15.94 -3.94 -14.41
N VAL A 91 15.30 -5.02 -14.01
CA VAL A 91 15.95 -6.27 -13.61
C VAL A 91 15.30 -7.43 -14.34
N ALA A 92 16.11 -8.39 -14.77
CA ALA A 92 15.62 -9.62 -15.40
C ALA A 92 16.45 -10.82 -14.97
N VAL A 93 15.83 -11.99 -14.97
CA VAL A 93 16.53 -13.25 -14.68
C VAL A 93 17.61 -13.50 -15.73
N SER A 94 18.79 -13.91 -15.28
CA SER A 94 19.92 -14.32 -16.12
C SER A 94 19.52 -15.39 -17.15
N LYS A 95 20.33 -15.57 -18.19
CA LYS A 95 20.08 -16.61 -19.20
C LYS A 95 19.99 -17.99 -18.55
N ASP A 96 20.87 -18.24 -17.59
CA ASP A 96 21.01 -19.51 -16.86
C ASP A 96 19.93 -19.75 -15.79
N GLY A 97 19.09 -18.75 -15.50
CA GLY A 97 17.99 -18.90 -14.55
C GLY A 97 18.39 -18.88 -13.06
N GLN A 98 19.66 -18.64 -12.75
CA GLN A 98 20.18 -18.73 -11.37
C GLN A 98 20.14 -17.43 -10.58
N SER A 99 20.23 -16.28 -11.26
CA SER A 99 20.32 -14.95 -10.63
C SER A 99 19.45 -13.90 -11.33
N LEU A 100 19.14 -12.82 -10.62
CA LEU A 100 18.50 -11.61 -11.12
C LEU A 100 19.59 -10.59 -11.49
N VAL A 101 19.59 -10.12 -12.73
CA VAL A 101 20.60 -9.22 -13.28
C VAL A 101 19.98 -7.86 -13.58
N VAL A 102 20.63 -6.79 -13.12
CA VAL A 102 20.26 -5.42 -13.44
C VAL A 102 20.57 -5.15 -14.91
N LYS A 103 19.54 -4.85 -15.70
CA LYS A 103 19.65 -4.64 -17.14
C LYS A 103 19.82 -3.18 -17.53
N ASP A 104 19.20 -2.30 -16.77
CA ASP A 104 19.15 -0.88 -17.10
C ASP A 104 18.86 -0.06 -15.84
N ILE A 105 19.53 1.07 -15.71
CA ILE A 105 19.35 2.03 -14.63
C ILE A 105 19.28 3.42 -15.26
N CYS A 106 18.21 4.14 -14.95
CA CYS A 106 18.05 5.55 -15.26
C CYS A 106 17.92 6.31 -13.94
N THR A 107 18.85 7.22 -13.69
CA THR A 107 18.88 8.11 -12.51
C THR A 107 18.32 9.49 -12.80
N LYS A 108 17.89 9.77 -14.04
CA LYS A 108 17.40 11.10 -14.43
C LYS A 108 15.99 11.32 -13.88
N HIS A 109 15.87 12.31 -13.00
CA HIS A 109 14.60 12.80 -12.46
C HIS A 109 14.18 14.09 -13.18
N ASN A 110 12.88 14.25 -13.41
CA ASN A 110 12.28 15.48 -13.93
C ASN A 110 11.54 16.28 -12.83
N HIS A 111 11.81 15.96 -11.56
CA HIS A 111 11.23 16.59 -10.39
C HIS A 111 12.28 16.72 -9.29
N ASP A 112 12.00 17.53 -8.26
CA ASP A 112 12.88 17.70 -7.13
C ASP A 112 13.09 16.38 -6.34
N THR A 113 14.35 16.09 -6.02
CA THR A 113 14.83 14.96 -5.21
C THR A 113 15.68 15.45 -4.03
N SER A 114 15.40 16.66 -3.53
CA SER A 114 16.04 17.16 -2.32
C SER A 114 15.78 16.26 -1.10
N GLN A 115 16.72 16.30 -0.15
CA GLN A 115 16.64 15.53 1.11
C GLN A 115 15.36 15.85 1.89
N GLU A 116 14.98 17.13 1.94
CA GLU A 116 13.77 17.56 2.63
C GLU A 116 12.51 16.94 2.01
N THR A 117 12.44 16.91 0.68
CA THR A 117 11.33 16.30 -0.05
C THR A 117 11.27 14.80 0.24
N PHE A 118 12.41 14.11 0.28
CA PHE A 118 12.50 12.68 0.56
C PHE A 118 12.00 12.31 1.96
N GLU A 119 12.44 13.03 2.99
CA GLU A 119 12.04 12.80 4.39
C GLU A 119 10.54 13.01 4.63
N ARG A 120 9.91 13.89 3.84
CA ARG A 120 8.48 14.15 3.92
C ARG A 120 7.63 13.03 3.30
N LEU A 121 8.22 12.11 2.52
CA LEU A 121 7.48 11.07 1.81
C LEU A 121 6.80 10.09 2.78
N PRO A 122 5.59 9.58 2.44
CA PRO A 122 4.86 8.65 3.31
C PRO A 122 5.64 7.39 3.70
N LYS A 123 6.56 6.91 2.84
CA LYS A 123 7.38 5.72 3.11
C LYS A 123 8.32 5.94 4.32
N GLN A 124 8.89 7.15 4.46
CA GLN A 124 9.80 7.50 5.56
C GLN A 124 9.05 7.72 6.88
N LYS A 125 7.77 8.10 6.80
CA LYS A 125 6.89 8.29 7.97
C LYS A 125 6.24 7.01 8.48
N ARG A 126 6.52 5.85 7.85
CA ARG A 126 5.96 4.57 8.29
C ARG A 126 6.58 4.18 9.62
N LEU A 127 5.71 3.87 10.58
CA LEU A 127 6.13 3.28 11.85
C LEU A 127 6.80 1.93 11.59
N SER A 128 7.80 1.58 12.41
CA SER A 128 8.44 0.26 12.35
C SER A 128 7.40 -0.86 12.46
N THR A 129 7.72 -2.03 11.91
CA THR A 129 6.87 -3.23 11.94
C THR A 129 6.43 -3.56 13.37
N ASP A 130 7.33 -3.42 14.34
CA ASP A 130 7.07 -3.73 15.74
C ASP A 130 6.08 -2.73 16.35
N ASN A 131 6.20 -1.45 15.99
CA ASN A 131 5.26 -0.41 16.42
C ASN A 131 3.88 -0.61 15.79
N ILE A 132 3.82 -1.03 14.53
CA ILE A 132 2.56 -1.41 13.87
C ILE A 132 1.93 -2.59 14.61
N GLN A 133 2.68 -3.65 14.92
CA GLN A 133 2.18 -4.81 15.66
C GLN A 133 1.64 -4.41 17.04
N LYS A 134 2.37 -3.60 17.81
CA LYS A 134 1.91 -3.07 19.11
C LYS A 134 0.61 -2.29 18.98
N ILE A 135 0.51 -1.40 17.98
CA ILE A 135 -0.72 -0.61 17.73
C ILE A 135 -1.89 -1.50 17.35
N THR A 136 -1.69 -2.51 16.50
CA THR A 136 -2.76 -3.44 16.10
C THR A 136 -3.28 -4.25 17.28
N LYS A 137 -2.38 -4.73 18.16
CA LYS A 137 -2.72 -5.41 19.40
C LYS A 137 -3.58 -4.52 20.32
N VAL A 138 -3.13 -3.28 20.57
CA VAL A 138 -3.87 -2.31 21.40
C VAL A 138 -5.25 -2.00 20.80
N LYS A 139 -5.36 -1.84 19.47
CA LYS A 139 -6.65 -1.61 18.80
C LYS A 139 -7.60 -2.81 18.97
N ARG A 140 -7.09 -4.03 18.88
CA ARG A 140 -7.86 -5.27 19.10
C ARG A 140 -8.37 -5.34 20.54
N GLU A 141 -7.50 -5.13 21.51
CA GLU A 141 -7.85 -5.14 22.94
C GLU A 141 -8.88 -4.06 23.29
N LYS A 142 -8.73 -2.84 22.77
CA LYS A 142 -9.72 -1.76 22.94
C LYS A 142 -11.07 -2.13 22.31
N LYS A 143 -11.06 -2.69 21.10
CA LYS A 143 -12.28 -3.16 20.41
C LYS A 143 -12.99 -4.23 21.23
N ASP A 144 -12.26 -5.20 21.76
CA ASP A 144 -12.82 -6.29 22.58
C ASP A 144 -13.41 -5.75 23.90
N LYS A 145 -12.76 -4.77 24.54
CA LYS A 145 -13.32 -4.09 25.72
C LYS A 145 -14.60 -3.32 25.39
N VAL A 146 -14.66 -2.63 24.26
CA VAL A 146 -15.86 -1.90 23.82
C VAL A 146 -17.02 -2.84 23.44
N LEU A 147 -16.75 -4.00 22.83
CA LEU A 147 -17.77 -5.03 22.55
C LEU A 147 -18.30 -5.71 23.82
N LYS A 148 -17.45 -5.82 24.85
CA LYS A 148 -17.82 -6.37 26.16
C LYS A 148 -18.51 -5.33 27.06
N ASN A 149 -18.54 -4.05 26.69
CA ASN A 149 -19.21 -3.01 27.47
C ASN A 149 -20.74 -3.30 27.57
N PRO A 150 -21.28 -3.54 28.77
CA PRO A 150 -22.68 -3.92 28.97
C PRO A 150 -23.67 -2.87 28.47
N ALA A 151 -23.33 -1.57 28.54
CA ALA A 151 -24.18 -0.49 28.03
C ALA A 151 -24.44 -0.62 26.51
N ARG A 152 -23.44 -1.07 25.74
CA ARG A 152 -23.59 -1.25 24.28
C ARG A 152 -24.44 -2.47 23.93
N LYS A 153 -24.35 -3.55 24.71
CA LYS A 153 -25.23 -4.73 24.59
C LYS A 153 -26.69 -4.41 24.95
N ILE A 154 -26.91 -3.54 25.94
CA ILE A 154 -28.25 -3.08 26.35
C ILE A 154 -28.87 -2.21 25.25
N ILE A 155 -28.13 -1.25 24.69
CA ILE A 155 -28.59 -0.42 23.56
C ILE A 155 -28.96 -1.30 22.35
N GLN A 156 -28.14 -2.30 22.02
CA GLN A 156 -28.42 -3.21 20.91
C GLN A 156 -29.68 -4.05 21.14
N ARG A 157 -29.92 -4.53 22.38
CA ARG A 157 -31.17 -5.24 22.73
C ARG A 157 -32.39 -4.34 22.71
N ASN A 158 -32.27 -3.10 23.18
CA ASN A 158 -33.41 -2.16 23.23
C ASN A 158 -33.79 -1.63 21.84
N LEU A 159 -32.84 -1.48 20.92
CA LEU A 159 -33.10 -1.15 19.51
C LEU A 159 -33.82 -2.29 18.78
N VAL A 160 -33.47 -3.55 19.08
CA VAL A 160 -34.14 -4.75 18.52
C VAL A 160 -35.56 -4.93 19.07
N LYS A 161 -35.84 -4.48 20.30
CA LYS A 161 -37.17 -4.58 20.91
C LYS A 161 -38.14 -3.47 20.45
N LYS A 162 -37.65 -2.26 20.15
CA LYS A 162 -38.51 -1.14 19.68
C LYS A 162 -38.94 -1.27 18.21
N ALA A 163 -38.15 -1.94 17.37
CA ALA A 163 -38.53 -2.24 15.99
C ALA A 163 -38.97 -3.70 15.91
N GLY A 164 -40.27 -3.99 15.93
CA GLY A 164 -40.85 -5.35 15.84
C GLY A 164 -40.53 -6.14 14.54
N LYS A 165 -39.49 -5.77 13.80
CA LYS A 165 -38.89 -6.53 12.71
C LYS A 165 -37.40 -6.69 13.00
N VAL A 166 -36.93 -7.93 12.98
CA VAL A 166 -35.50 -8.29 13.03
C VAL A 166 -34.81 -7.66 11.81
N THR A 167 -34.43 -6.40 11.93
CA THR A 167 -33.53 -5.78 10.96
C THR A 167 -32.14 -6.29 11.31
N LYS A 168 -31.62 -7.21 10.48
CA LYS A 168 -30.18 -7.53 10.49
C LYS A 168 -29.45 -6.20 10.48
N ILE A 169 -28.75 -5.88 11.57
CA ILE A 169 -27.87 -4.72 11.64
C ILE A 169 -26.85 -4.94 10.52
N LYS A 170 -27.05 -4.30 9.37
CA LYS A 170 -26.05 -4.27 8.30
C LYS A 170 -24.81 -3.71 8.97
N LYS A 171 -23.79 -4.55 9.15
CA LYS A 171 -22.44 -4.09 9.48
C LYS A 171 -22.16 -2.98 8.46
N PHE A 172 -21.90 -1.77 8.93
CA PHE A 172 -21.24 -0.76 8.11
C PHE A 172 -19.82 -1.28 7.84
N GLY A 173 -19.73 -2.25 6.92
CA GLY A 173 -18.52 -2.54 6.19
C GLY A 173 -18.28 -1.38 5.26
N SER A 174 -17.04 -0.92 5.21
CA SER A 174 -16.59 0.30 4.55
C SER A 174 -16.64 0.24 3.02
N ASN A 175 -17.66 -0.34 2.40
CA ASN A 175 -17.76 -0.48 0.94
C ASN A 175 -19.19 -0.18 0.47
N ASN A 176 -19.43 1.08 0.11
CA ASN A 176 -20.35 1.57 -0.94
C ASN A 176 -20.68 3.04 -0.69
N ILE A 177 -19.88 3.92 -1.29
CA ILE A 177 -20.20 5.34 -1.47
C ILE A 177 -20.82 5.46 -2.87
N SER A 178 -22.13 5.27 -2.97
CA SER A 178 -22.93 5.73 -4.09
C SER A 178 -24.37 5.84 -3.62
N GLY A 179 -24.73 7.04 -3.16
CA GLY A 179 -26.06 7.33 -2.63
C GLY A 179 -25.98 8.60 -1.80
N SER A 180 -26.50 9.69 -2.35
CA SER A 180 -26.59 11.02 -1.71
C SER A 180 -27.25 10.91 -0.34
N LYS A 181 -26.44 10.89 0.72
CA LYS A 181 -26.94 10.96 2.10
C LYS A 181 -27.31 12.41 2.39
N LYS A 182 -28.61 12.68 2.57
CA LYS A 182 -29.04 13.83 3.37
C LYS A 182 -28.54 13.59 4.79
N TYR A 183 -27.47 14.28 5.18
CA TYR A 183 -26.96 14.19 6.54
C TYR A 183 -27.98 14.84 7.47
N LEU A 184 -28.56 14.07 8.39
CA LEU A 184 -29.13 14.67 9.60
C LEU A 184 -27.97 15.35 10.33
N ALA A 185 -28.08 16.65 10.54
CA ALA A 185 -27.04 17.44 11.18
C ALA A 185 -26.67 16.80 12.52
N ARG A 186 -25.37 16.68 12.78
CA ARG A 186 -24.88 16.08 14.02
C ARG A 186 -25.28 16.99 15.18
N PRO A 187 -26.05 16.51 16.16
CA PRO A 187 -26.53 17.37 17.24
C PRO A 187 -25.34 17.86 18.06
N ARG A 188 -25.39 19.13 18.45
CA ARG A 188 -24.29 19.82 19.13
C ARG A 188 -24.24 19.46 20.62
N SER A 189 -25.35 18.97 21.15
CA SER A 189 -25.48 18.55 22.55
C SER A 189 -26.29 17.25 22.69
N LEU A 190 -26.19 16.65 23.88
CA LEU A 190 -26.94 15.45 24.25
C LEU A 190 -28.44 15.75 24.37
N GLN A 191 -28.79 16.98 24.75
CA GLN A 191 -30.16 17.46 24.85
C GLN A 191 -30.80 17.61 23.46
N ASP A 192 -30.09 18.22 22.50
CA ASP A 192 -30.53 18.32 21.09
C ASP A 192 -30.83 16.94 20.48
N PHE A 193 -30.05 15.92 20.84
CA PHE A 193 -30.26 14.57 20.33
C PHE A 193 -31.55 13.96 20.86
N VAL A 194 -31.89 14.20 22.14
CA VAL A 194 -33.11 13.68 22.77
C VAL A 194 -34.35 14.38 22.19
N ASP A 195 -34.29 15.70 21.97
CA ASP A 195 -35.41 16.46 21.44
C ASP A 195 -35.69 16.12 19.96
N ASN A 196 -34.65 15.90 19.15
CA ASN A 196 -34.80 15.42 17.77
C ASN A 196 -35.43 14.02 17.67
N LEU A 197 -35.28 13.18 18.69
CA LEU A 197 -35.93 11.87 18.74
C LEU A 197 -37.41 11.95 19.14
N ARG A 198 -37.81 13.00 19.87
CA ARG A 198 -39.22 13.23 20.26
C ARG A 198 -40.06 13.81 19.13
N LEU A 199 -39.45 14.60 18.25
CA LEU A 199 -40.14 15.25 17.12
C LEU A 199 -40.40 14.31 15.93
N ASN A 200 -39.77 13.14 15.89
CA ASN A 200 -39.84 12.20 14.76
C ASN A 200 -40.46 10.83 15.13
N GLY A 201 -41.16 10.74 16.27
CA GLY A 201 -41.89 9.55 16.72
C GLY A 201 -43.34 9.88 17.00
#